data_AF-A0A428TRQ3-F1
#
_entry.id   AF-A0A428TRQ3-F1
#
_cell.length_a   1.000
_cell.length_b   1.000
_cell.length_c   1.000
_cell.angle_alpha   90.00
_cell.angle_beta   90.00
_cell.angle_gamma   90.00
#
_symmetry.space_group_name_H-M   'P 1'
#
loop_
_entity.id
_entity.type
_entity.pdbx_description
1 polymer ?
#
loop_
_entity_poly.entity_id
_entity_poly.type
_entity_poly.pdbx_seq_one_letter_code
_entity_poly.pdbx_strand_id
1 'polypeptide(L)'
;MHTEEPSEPVDATIRSAVYEPMFATQESSLAHDEGAYADYAQYASHSQTGPSATTLPGSESLDTVADDLNLSAAQRRELFGRGGLGKQAAKKVINFNMDKEYQHNEEIRASGEQQIHNPVRALQGGKHSLRQLVQNVQNQREALEDSFAKGRSNRKEASSKYGW
;
A
#
# COMPACT_ATOMS: atom_id res chain seq x y z
N MET A 1 -29.53 53.72 -17.91
CA MET A 1 -28.59 54.31 -18.88
C MET A 1 -27.19 53.92 -18.45
N HIS A 2 -26.51 53.15 -19.30
CA HIS A 2 -25.11 52.79 -19.14
C HIS A 2 -24.23 53.99 -19.51
N THR A 3 -23.18 54.26 -18.73
CA THR A 3 -22.01 54.99 -19.20
C THR A 3 -20.76 54.36 -18.58
N GLU A 4 -19.91 53.90 -19.48
CA GLU A 4 -18.60 53.30 -19.31
C GLU A 4 -17.56 54.41 -19.03
N GLU A 5 -16.51 54.08 -18.30
CA GLU A 5 -15.23 54.82 -18.27
C GLU A 5 -14.07 53.80 -18.17
N PRO A 6 -12.84 54.13 -18.64
CA PRO A 6 -12.17 53.37 -19.69
C PRO A 6 -10.89 52.62 -19.25
N SER A 7 -10.45 51.71 -20.13
CA SER A 7 -9.15 51.00 -20.20
C SER A 7 -7.99 51.98 -20.49
N GLU A 8 -6.76 51.88 -19.97
CA GLU A 8 -5.63 50.91 -20.15
C GLU A 8 -4.38 51.46 -19.37
N PRO A 9 -3.15 50.91 -19.44
CA PRO A 9 -2.66 49.52 -19.37
C PRO A 9 -1.51 49.35 -18.34
N VAL A 10 -1.30 48.15 -17.79
CA VAL A 10 0.05 47.73 -17.35
C VAL A 10 0.32 46.30 -17.79
N ASP A 11 0.99 46.19 -18.93
CA ASP A 11 1.75 45.01 -19.32
C ASP A 11 2.93 44.84 -18.36
N ALA A 12 2.99 43.68 -17.70
CA ALA A 12 4.24 43.14 -17.18
C ALA A 12 4.10 41.63 -16.96
N THR A 13 4.25 40.90 -18.05
CA THR A 13 5.06 39.66 -18.10
C THR A 13 4.58 38.52 -17.21
N ILE A 14 3.77 37.64 -17.80
CA ILE A 14 3.68 36.24 -17.41
C ILE A 14 5.08 35.62 -17.58
N ARG A 15 5.88 35.62 -16.52
CA ARG A 15 7.06 34.76 -16.43
C ARG A 15 6.57 33.38 -16.02
N SER A 16 6.73 32.44 -16.94
CA SER A 16 6.52 31.02 -16.72
C SER A 16 7.10 30.60 -15.38
N ALA A 17 6.24 30.12 -14.47
CA ALA A 17 6.64 29.38 -13.29
C ALA A 17 7.23 28.04 -13.76
N VAL A 18 8.47 28.09 -14.23
CA VAL A 18 9.30 26.92 -14.48
C VAL A 18 9.68 26.39 -13.10
N TYR A 19 9.22 25.18 -12.80
CA TYR A 19 9.50 24.49 -11.56
C TYR A 19 11.01 24.29 -11.39
N GLU A 20 11.59 24.91 -10.37
CA GLU A 20 12.98 24.69 -9.96
C GLU A 20 13.00 23.66 -8.81
N PRO A 21 13.60 22.47 -9.01
CA PRO A 21 13.67 21.45 -7.97
C PRO A 21 14.68 21.84 -6.89
N MET A 22 14.23 21.92 -5.64
CA MET A 22 15.03 22.28 -4.46
C MET A 22 15.91 21.14 -3.91
N PHE A 23 16.12 20.08 -4.68
CA PHE A 23 17.01 18.98 -4.34
C PHE A 23 18.11 18.91 -5.40
N ALA A 24 19.36 18.99 -4.96
CA ALA A 24 20.50 18.83 -5.85
C ALA A 24 20.42 17.45 -6.51
N THR A 25 20.16 17.42 -7.82
CA THR A 25 20.43 16.24 -8.63
C THR A 25 21.93 16.08 -8.67
N GLN A 26 22.45 15.25 -7.77
CA GLN A 26 23.80 14.72 -7.88
C GLN A 26 23.83 13.97 -9.22
N GLU A 27 24.53 14.53 -10.21
CA GLU A 27 24.78 13.81 -11.46
C GLU A 27 25.52 12.53 -11.09
N SER A 28 24.82 11.41 -11.19
CA SER A 28 25.38 10.07 -11.05
C SER A 28 26.35 9.83 -12.20
N SER A 29 27.57 10.35 -12.07
CA SER A 29 28.71 9.84 -12.81
C SER A 29 28.99 8.44 -12.28
N LEU A 30 28.77 7.46 -13.15
CA LEU A 30 29.01 6.04 -12.92
C LEU A 30 30.49 5.80 -12.64
N ALA A 31 30.90 5.96 -11.39
CA ALA A 31 32.13 5.39 -10.84
C ALA A 31 31.70 4.45 -9.70
N HIS A 32 31.89 3.15 -9.92
CA HIS A 32 31.62 2.11 -8.95
C HIS A 32 32.62 2.28 -7.78
N ASP A 33 32.20 2.94 -6.72
CA ASP A 33 32.95 3.06 -5.47
C ASP A 33 32.58 1.89 -4.55
N GLU A 34 33.55 1.02 -4.31
CA GLU A 34 33.47 -0.17 -3.45
C GLU A 34 33.33 0.18 -1.95
N GLY A 35 33.11 1.44 -1.59
CA GLY A 35 32.85 1.89 -0.22
C GLY A 35 31.36 2.04 0.13
N ALA A 36 30.47 2.12 -0.87
CA ALA A 36 29.06 2.44 -0.65
C ALA A 36 28.24 1.33 0.05
N TYR A 37 28.71 0.08 0.05
CA TYR A 37 28.04 -1.03 0.75
C TYR A 37 28.26 -1.04 2.26
N ALA A 38 29.31 -0.38 2.76
CA ALA A 38 29.59 -0.32 4.19
C ALA A 38 28.65 0.64 4.94
N ASP A 39 28.20 1.70 4.28
CA ASP A 39 27.32 2.72 4.87
C ASP A 39 25.90 2.19 5.11
N TYR A 40 25.37 1.37 4.18
CA TYR A 40 24.07 0.70 4.38
C TYR A 40 24.06 -0.27 5.57
N ALA A 41 25.19 -0.91 5.89
CA ALA A 41 25.30 -1.77 7.06
C ALA A 41 25.29 -0.97 8.38
N GLN A 42 25.77 0.28 8.36
CA GLN A 42 25.82 1.14 9.53
C GLN A 42 24.44 1.74 9.88
N TYR A 43 23.55 1.93 8.90
CA TYR A 43 22.16 2.31 9.20
C TYR A 43 21.32 1.15 9.76
N ALA A 44 21.69 -0.11 9.50
CA ALA A 44 21.00 -1.27 10.07
C ALA A 44 21.27 -1.44 11.58
N SER A 45 22.37 -0.88 12.12
CA SER A 45 22.69 -0.93 13.55
C SER A 45 22.06 0.18 14.39
N HIS A 46 21.35 1.14 13.79
CA HIS A 46 20.62 2.19 14.50
C HIS A 46 19.14 1.85 14.69
N SER A 47 18.83 0.56 14.87
CA SER A 47 17.52 0.14 15.37
C SER A 47 17.29 0.81 16.72
N GLN A 48 16.50 1.88 16.64
CA GLN A 48 16.11 2.72 17.74
C GLN A 48 15.63 1.85 18.90
N THR A 49 16.32 1.98 20.03
CA THR A 49 15.78 1.65 21.35
C THR A 49 14.69 2.69 21.68
N GLY A 50 13.58 2.64 20.95
CA GLY A 50 12.33 3.23 21.38
C GLY A 50 11.78 2.41 22.56
N PRO A 51 10.90 2.98 23.40
CA PRO A 51 10.21 2.20 24.42
C PRO A 51 9.56 1.00 23.74
N SER A 52 9.97 -0.20 24.14
CA SER A 52 9.39 -1.45 23.68
C SER A 52 7.89 -1.34 23.83
N ALA A 53 7.15 -1.28 22.72
CA ALA A 53 5.70 -1.36 22.78
C ALA A 53 5.41 -2.69 23.47
N THR A 54 4.86 -2.64 24.69
CA THR A 54 4.31 -3.82 25.34
C THR A 54 3.21 -4.32 24.41
N THR A 55 3.53 -5.30 23.57
CA THR A 55 2.54 -5.96 22.74
C THR A 55 1.65 -6.75 23.68
N LEU A 56 0.61 -6.14 24.22
CA LEU A 56 -0.42 -6.90 24.91
C LEU A 56 -1.14 -7.74 23.85
N PRO A 57 -1.10 -9.08 23.97
CA PRO A 57 -1.87 -9.94 23.09
C PRO A 57 -3.33 -9.85 23.49
N GLY A 58 -4.17 -9.18 22.68
CA GLY A 58 -5.62 -9.41 22.69
C GLY A 58 -6.55 -8.24 23.05
N SER A 59 -6.06 -7.00 23.19
CA SER A 59 -6.96 -5.85 23.36
C SER A 59 -7.41 -5.30 22.00
N GLU A 60 -8.48 -5.87 21.45
CA GLU A 60 -9.01 -5.50 20.12
C GLU A 60 -9.76 -4.15 20.12
N SER A 61 -9.99 -3.53 21.29
CA SER A 61 -10.73 -2.27 21.42
C SER A 61 -9.97 -1.21 22.20
N LEU A 62 -10.05 0.04 21.74
CA LEU A 62 -9.41 1.18 22.42
C LEU A 62 -9.88 1.35 23.87
N ASP A 63 -11.11 0.96 24.21
CA ASP A 63 -11.62 1.00 25.58
C ASP A 63 -10.85 0.05 26.50
N THR A 64 -10.61 -1.20 26.08
CA THR A 64 -9.84 -2.17 26.87
C THR A 64 -8.40 -1.74 27.06
N VAL A 65 -7.79 -1.10 26.05
CA VAL A 65 -6.45 -0.50 26.16
C VAL A 65 -6.43 0.66 27.16
N ALA A 66 -7.45 1.52 27.13
CA ALA A 66 -7.55 2.65 28.05
C ALA A 66 -7.80 2.22 29.51
N ASP A 67 -8.52 1.11 29.70
CA ASP A 67 -8.72 0.46 30.99
C ASP A 67 -7.41 -0.18 31.51
N ASP A 68 -6.71 -0.94 30.67
CA ASP A 68 -5.44 -1.58 31.03
C ASP A 68 -4.33 -0.57 31.38
N LEU A 69 -4.26 0.53 30.63
CA LEU A 69 -3.34 1.65 30.89
C LEU A 69 -3.77 2.53 32.08
N ASN A 70 -4.87 2.20 32.76
CA ASN A 70 -5.43 2.93 33.91
C ASN A 70 -5.54 4.45 33.66
N LEU A 71 -6.00 4.84 32.46
CA LEU A 71 -6.05 6.24 32.07
C LEU A 71 -7.09 7.02 32.87
N SER A 72 -6.72 8.23 33.28
CA SER A 72 -7.62 9.16 33.98
C SER A 72 -8.79 9.59 33.08
N ALA A 73 -9.87 10.07 33.68
CA ALA A 73 -11.03 10.56 32.94
C ALA A 73 -10.69 11.72 31.97
N ALA A 74 -9.69 12.54 32.29
CA ALA A 74 -9.18 13.58 31.40
C ALA A 74 -8.48 12.99 30.17
N GLN A 75 -7.59 12.02 30.36
CA GLN A 75 -6.89 11.33 29.26
C GLN A 75 -7.84 10.51 28.39
N ARG A 76 -8.86 9.87 29.00
CA ARG A 76 -9.93 9.21 28.25
C ARG A 76 -10.71 10.21 27.39
N ARG A 77 -10.99 11.42 27.90
CA ARG A 77 -11.63 12.49 27.12
C ARG A 77 -10.74 13.00 25.96
N GLU A 78 -9.42 12.97 26.12
CA GLU A 78 -8.48 13.27 25.02
C GLU A 78 -8.53 12.18 23.94
N LEU A 79 -8.56 10.91 24.35
CA LEU A 79 -8.61 9.77 23.43
C LEU A 79 -9.97 9.62 22.71
N PHE A 80 -11.09 9.80 23.41
CA PHE A 80 -12.44 9.60 22.87
C PHE A 80 -13.13 10.91 22.44
N GLY A 81 -12.52 12.07 22.71
CA GLY A 81 -13.08 13.39 22.44
C GLY A 81 -14.18 13.81 23.43
N ARG A 82 -14.75 15.01 23.21
CA ARG A 82 -15.71 15.66 24.13
C ARG A 82 -17.09 14.97 24.26
N GLY A 83 -17.42 14.01 23.38
CA GLY A 83 -18.67 13.24 23.39
C GLY A 83 -18.47 11.75 23.73
N GLY A 84 -17.28 11.36 24.20
CA GLY A 84 -16.95 9.98 24.54
C GLY A 84 -17.93 9.39 25.56
N LEU A 85 -18.25 8.11 25.38
CA LEU A 85 -19.30 7.29 26.03
C LEU A 85 -20.64 7.17 25.28
N GLY A 86 -20.94 8.02 24.29
CA GLY A 86 -22.17 7.91 23.49
C GLY A 86 -21.96 7.33 22.08
N LYS A 87 -22.09 6.00 21.92
CA LYS A 87 -22.28 5.31 20.62
C LYS A 87 -21.18 5.42 19.54
N GLN A 88 -19.95 5.86 19.87
CA GLN A 88 -18.82 5.90 18.92
C GLN A 88 -17.54 5.20 19.46
N ALA A 89 -17.62 4.57 20.63
CA ALA A 89 -16.50 3.86 21.24
C ALA A 89 -16.39 2.43 20.68
N ALA A 90 -15.82 2.31 19.48
CA ALA A 90 -15.27 1.06 18.95
C ALA A 90 -14.38 1.37 17.74
N LYS A 91 -13.26 2.08 17.97
CA LYS A 91 -12.15 2.01 17.00
C LYS A 91 -11.38 0.74 17.35
N LYS A 92 -11.54 -0.28 16.50
CA LYS A 92 -10.75 -1.50 16.57
C LYS A 92 -9.27 -1.12 16.57
N VAL A 93 -8.52 -1.60 17.56
CA VAL A 93 -7.07 -1.48 17.56
C VAL A 93 -6.53 -2.68 16.82
N ILE A 94 -5.83 -2.44 15.73
CA ILE A 94 -5.11 -3.50 15.01
C ILE A 94 -3.66 -3.40 15.46
N ASN A 95 -3.19 -4.41 16.19
CA ASN A 95 -1.81 -4.48 16.61
C ASN A 95 -1.00 -5.29 15.60
N PHE A 96 0.04 -4.70 15.02
CA PHE A 96 0.91 -5.37 14.06
C PHE A 96 2.17 -5.86 14.77
N ASN A 97 2.27 -7.17 15.00
CA ASN A 97 3.48 -7.76 15.54
C ASN A 97 4.34 -8.27 14.39
N MET A 98 5.46 -7.59 14.14
CA MET A 98 6.34 -7.92 13.01
C MET A 98 6.82 -9.37 13.05
N ASP A 99 7.21 -9.89 14.21
CA ASP A 99 7.73 -11.26 14.34
C ASP A 99 6.68 -12.30 14.01
N LYS A 100 5.44 -12.10 14.49
CA LYS A 100 4.31 -13.00 14.17
C LYS A 100 3.96 -12.96 12.69
N GLU A 101 3.96 -11.78 12.10
CA GLU A 101 3.68 -11.62 10.67
C GLU A 101 4.80 -12.22 9.82
N TYR A 102 6.06 -12.13 10.25
CA TYR A 102 7.17 -12.84 9.62
C TYR A 102 7.03 -14.35 9.73
N GLN A 103 6.65 -14.87 10.91
CA GLN A 103 6.40 -16.31 11.09
C GLN A 103 5.28 -16.80 10.19
N HIS A 104 4.15 -16.09 10.16
CA HIS A 104 3.03 -16.40 9.27
C HIS A 104 3.43 -16.34 7.79
N ASN A 105 4.23 -15.34 7.38
CA ASN A 105 4.72 -15.24 6.00
C ASN A 105 5.72 -16.35 5.66
N GLU A 106 6.53 -16.80 6.63
CA GLU A 106 7.43 -17.94 6.45
C GLU A 106 6.67 -19.25 6.38
N GLU A 107 5.60 -19.42 7.17
CA GLU A 107 4.70 -20.56 7.09
C GLU A 107 4.02 -20.63 5.72
N ILE A 108 3.55 -19.50 5.18
CA ILE A 108 2.99 -19.41 3.82
C ILE A 108 4.07 -19.72 2.76
N ARG A 109 5.32 -19.28 2.98
CA ARG A 109 6.42 -19.61 2.09
C ARG A 109 6.75 -21.10 2.14
N ALA A 110 6.79 -21.67 3.35
CA ALA A 110 7.12 -23.07 3.60
C ALA A 110 6.01 -24.02 3.13
N SER A 111 4.74 -23.61 3.21
CA SER A 111 3.61 -24.36 2.66
C SER A 111 3.60 -24.36 1.12
N GLY A 112 4.45 -23.55 0.49
CA GLY A 112 4.45 -23.36 -0.96
C GLY A 112 3.23 -22.58 -1.47
N GLU A 113 2.37 -22.09 -0.58
CA GLU A 113 1.20 -21.26 -0.90
C GLU A 113 1.60 -19.79 -1.09
N GLN A 114 2.80 -19.55 -1.63
CA GLN A 114 3.07 -18.24 -2.18
C GLN A 114 2.07 -18.02 -3.31
N GLN A 115 1.27 -16.96 -3.21
CA GLN A 115 0.42 -16.49 -4.30
C GLN A 115 1.34 -16.02 -5.45
N ILE A 116 1.86 -16.97 -6.22
CA ILE A 116 2.54 -16.71 -7.48
C ILE A 116 1.46 -16.20 -8.43
N HIS A 117 1.31 -14.88 -8.45
CA HIS A 117 0.36 -14.25 -9.34
C HIS A 117 0.94 -14.28 -10.76
N ASN A 118 0.48 -15.25 -11.55
CA ASN A 118 0.81 -15.36 -12.97
C ASN A 118 -0.35 -14.80 -13.82
N PRO A 119 -0.46 -13.47 -14.01
CA PRO A 119 -1.59 -12.89 -14.72
C PRO A 119 -1.58 -13.27 -16.19
N VAL A 120 -2.75 -13.58 -16.74
CA VAL A 120 -2.93 -13.75 -18.19
C VAL A 120 -2.62 -12.43 -18.88
N ARG A 121 -1.61 -12.42 -19.75
CA ARG A 121 -1.27 -11.22 -20.53
C ARG A 121 -2.14 -11.16 -21.78
N ALA A 122 -2.79 -10.02 -21.99
CA ALA A 122 -3.63 -9.80 -23.16
C ALA A 122 -2.82 -10.04 -24.45
N LEU A 123 -3.36 -10.90 -25.32
CA LEU A 123 -2.91 -11.01 -26.69
C LEU A 123 -3.33 -9.72 -27.40
N GLN A 124 -2.36 -8.88 -27.74
CA GLN A 124 -2.62 -7.60 -28.39
C GLN A 124 -3.53 -7.80 -29.61
N GLY A 125 -4.54 -6.96 -29.80
CA GLY A 125 -5.38 -7.02 -31.01
C GLY A 125 -4.54 -6.64 -32.23
N GLY A 126 -4.54 -7.47 -33.27
CA GLY A 126 -3.75 -7.22 -34.49
C GLY A 126 -3.58 -8.45 -35.37
N LYS A 127 -2.80 -8.31 -36.44
CA LYS A 127 -2.47 -9.39 -37.39
C LYS A 127 -1.35 -10.27 -36.83
N HIS A 128 -1.68 -11.18 -35.92
CA HIS A 128 -0.76 -12.23 -35.48
C HIS A 128 -0.88 -13.46 -36.37
N SER A 129 0.25 -14.08 -36.72
CA SER A 129 0.24 -15.40 -37.33
C SER A 129 -0.27 -16.44 -36.33
N LEU A 130 -0.97 -17.47 -36.80
CA LEU A 130 -1.41 -18.60 -35.97
C LEU A 130 -0.23 -19.21 -35.18
N ARG A 131 0.97 -19.22 -35.75
CA ARG A 131 2.18 -19.69 -35.07
C ARG A 131 2.54 -18.84 -33.85
N GLN A 132 2.40 -17.51 -33.96
CA GLN A 132 2.64 -16.58 -32.84
C GLN A 132 1.58 -16.76 -31.75
N LEU A 133 0.33 -17.03 -32.13
CA LEU A 133 -0.72 -17.33 -31.17
C LEU A 133 -0.41 -18.61 -30.38
N VAL A 134 -0.02 -19.69 -31.08
CA VAL A 134 0.33 -20.96 -30.43
C VAL A 134 1.51 -20.79 -29.47
N GLN A 135 2.56 -20.07 -29.87
CA GLN A 135 3.69 -19.80 -28.98
C GLN A 135 3.28 -19.00 -27.74
N ASN A 136 2.43 -17.98 -27.90
CA ASN A 136 1.93 -17.20 -26.78
C ASN A 136 1.05 -18.03 -25.82
N VAL A 137 0.18 -18.89 -26.36
CA VAL A 137 -0.64 -19.81 -25.55
C VAL A 137 0.23 -20.82 -24.80
N GLN A 138 1.28 -21.35 -25.43
CA GLN A 138 2.23 -22.24 -24.75
C GLN A 138 2.96 -21.53 -23.61
N ASN A 139 3.43 -20.31 -23.85
CA ASN A 139 4.12 -19.50 -22.84
C ASN A 139 3.20 -19.04 -21.69
N GLN A 140 1.89 -18.93 -21.92
CA GLN A 140 0.88 -18.49 -20.93
C GLN A 140 0.01 -19.64 -20.42
N ARG A 141 0.36 -20.90 -20.72
CA ARG A 141 -0.47 -22.08 -20.45
C ARG A 141 -0.91 -22.15 -18.99
N GLU A 142 0.04 -22.02 -18.07
CA GLU A 142 -0.21 -22.07 -16.63
C GLU A 142 -1.14 -20.93 -16.17
N ALA A 143 -0.88 -19.70 -16.61
CA ALA A 143 -1.71 -18.54 -16.30
C ALA A 143 -3.16 -18.71 -16.80
N LEU A 144 -3.34 -19.31 -17.98
CA LEU A 144 -4.66 -19.61 -18.53
C LEU A 144 -5.37 -20.70 -17.73
N GLU A 145 -4.65 -21.78 -17.36
CA GLU A 145 -5.18 -22.86 -16.53
C GLU A 145 -5.68 -22.33 -15.18
N ASP A 146 -4.90 -21.49 -14.51
CA ASP A 146 -5.27 -20.84 -13.25
C ASP A 146 -6.48 -19.91 -13.41
N SER A 147 -6.50 -19.09 -14.46
CA SER A 147 -7.64 -18.21 -14.75
C SER A 147 -8.91 -19.00 -15.04
N PHE A 148 -8.83 -20.13 -15.73
CA PHE A 148 -9.98 -21.00 -15.95
C PHE A 148 -10.42 -21.73 -14.68
N ALA A 149 -9.48 -22.18 -13.85
CA ALA A 149 -9.79 -22.77 -12.55
C ALA A 149 -10.51 -21.76 -11.64
N LYS A 150 -9.96 -20.56 -11.51
CA LYS A 150 -10.56 -19.45 -10.75
C LYS A 150 -11.90 -19.00 -11.34
N GLY A 151 -12.01 -18.92 -12.66
CA GLY A 151 -13.27 -18.60 -13.33
C GLY A 151 -14.37 -19.65 -13.05
N ARG A 152 -14.01 -20.93 -13.01
CA ARG A 152 -14.94 -22.01 -12.65
C ARG A 152 -15.32 -21.98 -11.17
N SER A 153 -14.38 -21.79 -10.25
CA SER A 153 -14.69 -21.67 -8.82
C SER A 153 -15.57 -20.45 -8.55
N ASN A 154 -15.22 -19.29 -9.12
CA ASN A 154 -16.01 -18.07 -8.99
C ASN A 154 -17.43 -18.25 -9.52
N ARG A 155 -17.61 -18.91 -10.68
CA ARG A 155 -18.96 -19.21 -11.21
C ARG A 155 -19.72 -20.17 -10.29
N LYS A 156 -19.07 -21.21 -9.76
CA LYS A 156 -19.70 -22.16 -8.83
C LYS A 156 -20.15 -21.46 -7.54
N GLU A 157 -19.30 -20.62 -6.98
CA GLU A 157 -19.59 -19.84 -5.79
C GLU A 157 -20.68 -18.79 -6.05
N ALA A 158 -20.61 -18.08 -7.18
CA ALA A 158 -21.62 -17.09 -7.57
C ALA A 158 -22.98 -17.75 -7.84
N SER A 159 -23.00 -18.90 -8.53
CA SER A 159 -24.22 -19.68 -8.73
C SER A 159 -24.81 -20.17 -7.41
N SER A 160 -23.97 -20.59 -6.47
CA SER A 160 -24.44 -21.01 -5.13
C SER A 160 -24.96 -19.84 -4.29
N LYS A 161 -24.33 -18.66 -4.39
CA LYS A 161 -24.70 -17.46 -3.62
C LYS A 161 -25.86 -16.67 -4.22
N TYR A 162 -25.95 -16.64 -5.55
CA TYR A 162 -26.81 -15.71 -6.29
C TYR A 162 -27.68 -16.38 -7.35
N GLY A 163 -27.53 -17.69 -7.60
CA GLY A 163 -28.42 -18.46 -8.48
C GLY A 163 -28.26 -18.21 -9.98
N TRP A 164 -27.20 -17.53 -10.43
CA TRP A 164 -26.90 -17.24 -11.84
C TRP A 164 -25.54 -17.81 -12.30
#